data_AF-A0A258W1V4-F1
#
_entry.id   AF-A0A258W1V4-F1
#
_cell.length_a   1.000
_cell.length_b   1.000
_cell.length_c   1.000
_cell.angle_alpha   90.00
_cell.angle_beta   90.00
_cell.angle_gamma   90.00
#
_symmetry.space_group_name_H-M   'P 1'
#
loop_
_entity.id
_entity.type
_entity.pdbx_description
1 polymer ?
#
loop_
_entity_poly.entity_id
_entity_poly.type
_entity_poly.pdbx_seq_one_letter_code
_entity_poly.pdbx_strand_id
1 'polypeptide(L)'
;MKALGKWLVRILIFVGILVAASVYMVYYSYFHSRTVIGPVSGVKQLLENTAILAGTQDPSSKIYSFAVGVKDNKTQEIVTGSSEDRQWGVVKDGQCVEAVFFPYPPWNLQKAGTYFNVRVHKLYDNCDALPKN
;
A
#
# COMPACT_ATOMS: atom_id res chain seq x y z
N MET A 1 -9.06 38.36 33.15
CA MET A 1 -7.85 37.75 32.54
C MET A 1 -7.78 36.22 32.64
N LYS A 2 -8.11 35.58 33.78
CA LYS A 2 -8.06 34.11 33.93
C LYS A 2 -9.03 33.32 33.00
N ALA A 3 -10.20 33.89 32.70
CA ALA A 3 -11.18 33.27 31.81
C ALA A 3 -10.72 33.25 30.33
N LEU A 4 -10.05 34.31 29.89
CA LEU A 4 -9.51 34.44 28.53
C LEU A 4 -8.37 33.43 28.29
N GLY A 5 -7.48 33.24 29.27
CA GLY A 5 -6.42 32.24 29.20
C GLY A 5 -6.96 30.80 29.13
N LYS A 6 -8.00 30.47 29.91
CA LYS A 6 -8.66 29.15 29.83
C LYS A 6 -9.35 28.92 28.49
N TRP A 7 -9.90 29.96 27.87
CA TRP A 7 -10.53 29.87 26.55
C TRP A 7 -9.50 29.67 25.44
N LEU A 8 -8.38 30.39 25.48
CA LEU A 8 -7.25 30.20 24.56
C LEU A 8 -6.65 28.79 24.65
N VAL A 9 -6.47 28.25 25.85
CA VAL A 9 -5.99 26.87 26.02
C VAL A 9 -6.95 25.86 25.41
N ARG A 10 -8.27 26.02 25.58
CA ARG A 10 -9.27 25.15 24.95
C ARG A 10 -9.24 25.21 23.43
N ILE A 11 -9.04 26.39 22.85
CA ILE A 11 -8.88 26.57 21.41
C ILE A 11 -7.61 25.90 20.92
N LEU A 12 -6.48 26.08 21.61
CA LEU A 12 -5.23 25.43 21.24
C LEU A 12 -5.34 23.90 21.29
N ILE A 13 -6.03 23.35 22.30
CA ILE A 13 -6.30 21.90 22.38
C ILE A 13 -7.18 21.47 21.19
N PHE A 14 -8.24 22.21 20.88
CA PHE A 14 -9.13 21.88 19.76
C PHE A 14 -8.39 21.92 18.41
N VAL A 15 -7.58 22.94 18.18
CA VAL A 15 -6.71 23.05 17.00
C VAL A 15 -5.71 21.88 16.97
N GLY A 16 -5.12 21.52 18.10
CA GLY A 16 -4.23 20.37 18.21
C GLY A 16 -4.91 19.06 17.81
N ILE A 17 -6.16 18.83 18.25
CA ILE A 17 -6.96 17.66 17.86
C ILE A 17 -7.24 17.66 16.36
N LEU A 18 -7.60 18.81 15.77
CA LEU A 18 -7.85 18.91 14.34
C LEU A 18 -6.60 18.62 13.50
N VAL A 19 -5.43 19.11 13.93
CA VAL A 19 -4.16 18.80 13.27
C VAL A 19 -3.81 17.32 13.42
N ALA A 20 -4.00 16.73 14.60
CA ALA A 20 -3.76 15.30 14.79
C ALA A 20 -4.70 14.44 13.92
N ALA A 21 -5.98 14.82 13.83
CA ALA A 21 -6.96 14.14 12.99
C ALA A 21 -6.63 14.28 11.50
N SER A 22 -6.17 15.45 11.04
CA SER A 22 -5.77 15.63 9.64
C SER A 22 -4.53 14.79 9.28
N VAL A 23 -3.52 14.75 10.15
CA VAL A 23 -2.34 13.90 9.99
C VAL A 23 -2.75 12.42 9.98
N TYR A 24 -3.60 11.99 10.90
CA TYR A 24 -4.11 10.62 10.93
C TYR A 24 -4.84 10.26 9.63
N MET A 25 -5.66 11.17 9.08
CA MET A 25 -6.31 10.94 7.81
C MET A 25 -5.29 10.74 6.68
N VAL A 26 -4.28 11.60 6.56
CA VAL A 26 -3.27 11.47 5.48
C VAL A 26 -2.46 10.18 5.60
N TYR A 27 -2.10 9.75 6.81
CA TYR A 27 -1.22 8.61 7.05
C TYR A 27 -1.94 7.31 7.42
N TYR A 28 -3.26 7.25 7.28
CA TYR A 28 -4.08 6.08 7.66
C TYR A 28 -3.57 4.77 7.05
N SER A 29 -3.27 4.79 5.76
CA SER A 29 -2.80 3.61 5.02
C SER A 29 -1.47 3.08 5.55
N TYR A 30 -0.60 3.95 6.05
CA TYR A 30 0.67 3.55 6.66
C TYR A 30 0.45 2.93 8.04
N PHE A 31 -0.42 3.51 8.87
CA PHE A 31 -0.73 2.97 10.19
C PHE A 31 -1.44 1.61 10.13
N HIS A 32 -2.25 1.39 9.10
CA HIS A 32 -3.05 0.16 8.93
C HIS A 32 -2.46 -0.79 7.87
N SER A 33 -1.18 -0.65 7.54
CA SER A 33 -0.55 -1.53 6.56
C SER A 33 -0.59 -2.99 7.02
N ARG A 34 -0.90 -3.92 6.11
CA ARG A 34 -0.91 -5.37 6.36
C ARG A 34 0.33 -5.99 5.71
N THR A 35 1.17 -6.64 6.50
CA THR A 35 2.28 -7.45 5.98
C THR A 35 1.77 -8.86 5.65
N VAL A 36 2.01 -9.30 4.43
CA VAL A 36 1.61 -10.62 3.91
C VAL A 36 2.87 -11.36 3.49
N ILE A 37 2.96 -12.61 3.94
CA ILE A 37 4.11 -13.48 3.66
C ILE A 37 3.60 -14.76 3.03
N GLY A 38 4.11 -15.09 1.85
CA GLY A 38 3.78 -16.33 1.18
C GLY A 38 4.08 -16.32 -0.32
N PRO A 39 3.59 -17.34 -1.04
CA PRO A 39 3.88 -17.49 -2.46
C PRO A 39 3.12 -16.45 -3.28
N VAL A 40 3.81 -15.97 -4.31
CA VAL A 40 3.25 -15.06 -5.31
C VAL A 40 2.32 -15.86 -6.21
N SER A 41 1.04 -15.51 -6.18
CA SER A 41 -0.01 -16.14 -6.98
C SER A 41 -0.10 -15.55 -8.38
N GLY A 42 0.42 -14.36 -8.60
CA GLY A 42 0.43 -13.69 -9.89
C GLY A 42 0.92 -12.26 -9.83
N VAL A 43 1.78 -11.87 -10.77
CA VAL A 43 2.14 -10.48 -11.04
C VAL A 43 1.78 -10.16 -12.50
N LYS A 44 0.93 -9.17 -12.72
CA LYS A 44 0.55 -8.73 -14.06
C LYS A 44 0.86 -7.25 -14.24
N GLN A 45 1.58 -6.91 -15.30
CA GLN A 45 1.79 -5.51 -15.67
C GLN A 45 0.55 -5.00 -16.42
N LEU A 46 0.03 -3.83 -16.03
CA LEU A 46 -1.26 -3.34 -16.52
C LEU A 46 -1.21 -2.78 -17.96
N LEU A 47 -0.02 -2.60 -18.54
CA LEU A 47 0.18 -1.90 -19.83
C LEU A 47 0.95 -2.72 -20.88
N GLU A 48 0.91 -4.05 -20.79
CA GLU A 48 1.69 -4.93 -21.69
C GLU A 48 1.39 -4.73 -23.20
N ASN A 49 0.26 -4.11 -23.58
CA ASN A 49 -0.21 -4.03 -24.98
C ASN A 49 -0.47 -2.62 -25.54
N THR A 50 -0.03 -1.54 -24.91
CA THR A 50 -0.19 -0.18 -25.48
C THR A 50 1.09 0.33 -26.10
N ALA A 51 1.06 0.62 -27.40
CA ALA A 51 2.14 1.34 -28.08
C ALA A 51 2.35 2.70 -27.41
N ILE A 52 3.53 2.91 -26.82
CA ILE A 52 3.92 4.19 -26.22
C ILE A 52 4.25 5.14 -27.37
N LEU A 53 3.29 5.97 -27.76
CA LEU A 53 3.55 7.10 -28.66
C LEU A 53 4.38 8.13 -27.89
N ALA A 54 5.61 8.38 -28.36
CA ALA A 54 6.51 9.38 -27.80
C ALA A 54 5.94 10.79 -28.01
N GLY A 55 5.02 11.19 -27.15
CA GLY A 55 4.32 12.46 -27.26
C GLY A 55 3.69 12.88 -25.94
N THR A 56 4.39 13.75 -25.22
CA THR A 56 3.88 14.72 -24.23
C THR A 56 3.47 14.27 -22.82
N GLN A 57 3.52 13.00 -22.43
CA GLN A 57 3.41 12.62 -21.01
C GLN A 57 4.46 11.58 -20.66
N ASP A 58 5.25 11.86 -19.62
CA ASP A 58 6.30 10.98 -19.12
C ASP A 58 5.71 9.58 -18.85
N PRO A 59 5.97 8.59 -19.72
CA PRO A 59 5.27 7.32 -19.68
C PRO A 59 5.80 6.42 -18.56
N SER A 60 6.88 6.83 -17.89
CA SER A 60 7.61 6.05 -16.90
C SER A 60 6.75 5.57 -15.73
N SER A 61 5.83 6.39 -15.20
CA SER A 61 5.02 6.02 -14.03
C SER A 61 4.01 4.92 -14.33
N LYS A 62 3.40 4.95 -15.52
CA LYS A 62 2.39 3.98 -15.93
C LYS A 62 3.01 2.65 -16.33
N ILE A 63 4.20 2.65 -16.94
CA ILE A 63 4.90 1.42 -17.33
C ILE A 63 5.15 0.50 -16.11
N TYR A 64 5.31 1.04 -14.91
CA TYR A 64 5.58 0.24 -13.71
C TYR A 64 4.34 -0.02 -12.85
N SER A 65 3.15 0.05 -13.43
CA SER A 65 1.92 -0.32 -12.73
C SER A 65 1.65 -1.83 -12.82
N PHE A 66 1.63 -2.50 -11.66
CA PHE A 66 1.43 -3.93 -11.51
C PHE A 66 0.17 -4.24 -10.70
N ALA A 67 -0.56 -5.28 -11.09
CA ALA A 67 -1.54 -5.95 -10.25
C ALA A 67 -0.88 -7.19 -9.64
N VAL A 68 -0.89 -7.28 -8.32
CA VAL A 68 -0.15 -8.31 -7.57
C VAL A 68 -1.09 -9.09 -6.67
N GLY A 69 -0.90 -10.41 -6.64
CA GLY A 69 -1.58 -11.33 -5.75
C GLY A 69 -0.58 -12.16 -4.96
N VAL A 70 -0.68 -12.13 -3.63
CA VAL A 70 0.15 -12.94 -2.73
C VAL A 70 -0.77 -13.79 -1.86
N LYS A 71 -0.52 -15.10 -1.81
CA LYS A 71 -1.25 -15.99 -0.92
C LYS A 71 -0.66 -15.86 0.48
N ASP A 72 -1.48 -15.43 1.44
CA ASP A 72 -1.09 -15.33 2.84
C ASP A 72 -1.01 -16.73 3.46
N ASN A 73 0.16 -17.10 3.97
CA ASN A 73 0.34 -18.40 4.61
C ASN A 73 -0.52 -18.56 5.88
N LYS A 74 -0.84 -17.46 6.58
CA LYS A 74 -1.60 -17.51 7.84
C LYS A 74 -3.10 -17.67 7.61
N THR A 75 -3.66 -16.85 6.74
CA THR A 75 -5.11 -16.81 6.49
C THR A 75 -5.54 -17.69 5.32
N GLN A 76 -4.59 -18.20 4.52
CA GLN A 76 -4.83 -18.90 3.25
C GLN A 76 -5.57 -18.08 2.20
N GLU A 77 -5.76 -16.77 2.44
CA GLU A 77 -6.38 -15.83 1.51
C GLU A 77 -5.37 -15.39 0.45
N ILE A 78 -5.85 -15.12 -0.76
CA ILE A 78 -5.05 -14.41 -1.78
C ILE A 78 -5.32 -12.92 -1.61
N VAL A 79 -4.35 -12.20 -1.06
CA VAL A 79 -4.42 -10.75 -0.89
C VAL A 79 -3.96 -10.11 -2.19
N THR A 80 -4.79 -9.23 -2.75
CA THR A 80 -4.53 -8.55 -4.02
C THR A 80 -4.44 -7.05 -3.84
N GLY A 81 -3.65 -6.40 -4.67
CA GLY A 81 -3.53 -4.95 -4.69
C GLY A 81 -2.80 -4.43 -5.92
N SER A 82 -2.84 -3.12 -6.10
CA SER A 82 -2.07 -2.45 -7.15
C SER A 82 -0.74 -1.95 -6.61
N SER A 83 0.30 -1.98 -7.43
CA SER A 83 1.61 -1.40 -7.14
C SER A 83 2.10 -0.56 -8.31
N GLU A 84 2.90 0.46 -8.01
CA GLU A 84 3.63 1.27 -9.00
C GLU A 84 5.15 1.13 -8.80
N ASP A 85 5.58 -0.01 -8.24
CA ASP A 85 6.96 -0.28 -7.85
C ASP A 85 7.66 -1.21 -8.83
N ARG A 86 8.82 -0.76 -9.33
CA ARG A 86 9.70 -1.52 -10.25
C ARG A 86 10.18 -2.84 -9.65
N GLN A 87 10.23 -2.95 -8.32
CA GLN A 87 10.62 -4.19 -7.66
C GLN A 87 9.71 -5.37 -8.02
N TRP A 88 8.44 -5.13 -8.36
CA TRP A 88 7.55 -6.20 -8.81
C TRP A 88 7.89 -6.73 -10.20
N GLY A 89 8.59 -5.96 -11.03
CA GLY A 89 9.00 -6.38 -12.37
C GLY A 89 10.03 -7.52 -12.38
N VAL A 90 10.71 -7.80 -11.27
CA VAL A 90 11.66 -8.92 -11.15
C VAL A 90 11.05 -10.15 -10.47
N VAL A 91 9.87 -10.00 -9.85
CA VAL A 91 9.20 -11.08 -9.13
C VAL A 91 8.55 -12.03 -10.12
N LYS A 92 8.79 -13.33 -9.94
CA LYS A 92 8.20 -14.38 -10.77
C LYS A 92 7.14 -15.17 -9.99
N ASP A 93 6.17 -15.68 -10.71
CA ASP A 93 5.16 -16.58 -10.15
C ASP A 93 5.83 -17.81 -9.52
N GLY A 94 5.35 -18.21 -8.35
CA GLY A 94 5.90 -19.32 -7.57
C GLY A 94 7.06 -18.96 -6.63
N GLN A 95 7.65 -17.77 -6.75
CA GLN A 95 8.57 -17.25 -5.71
C GLN A 95 7.79 -16.86 -4.46
N CYS A 96 8.50 -16.74 -3.33
CA CYS A 96 7.91 -16.32 -2.08
C CYS A 96 8.33 -14.90 -1.72
N VAL A 97 7.41 -14.11 -1.18
CA VAL A 97 7.63 -12.70 -0.89
C VAL A 97 7.10 -12.32 0.49
N GLU A 98 7.81 -11.42 1.14
CA GLU A 98 7.29 -10.62 2.25
C GLU A 98 6.90 -9.27 1.66
N ALA A 99 5.60 -9.01 1.56
CA ALA A 99 5.06 -7.81 0.93
C ALA A 99 4.16 -7.03 1.90
N VAL A 100 4.19 -5.71 1.79
CA VAL A 100 3.37 -4.80 2.59
C VAL A 100 2.25 -4.25 1.73
N PHE A 101 1.02 -4.49 2.16
CA PHE A 101 -0.20 -4.03 1.51
C PHE A 101 -0.75 -2.82 2.28
N PHE A 102 -0.90 -1.68 1.60
CA PHE A 102 -1.45 -0.46 2.19
C PHE A 102 -2.94 -0.36 1.86
N PRO A 103 -3.85 -0.37 2.85
CA PRO A 103 -5.27 -0.31 2.57
C PRO A 103 -5.67 1.08 2.10
N TYR A 104 -6.59 1.16 1.16
CA TYR A 104 -7.25 2.43 0.86
C TYR A 104 -7.95 2.95 2.12
N PRO A 105 -7.89 4.27 2.37
CA PRO A 105 -8.59 4.82 3.49
C PRO A 105 -10.11 4.61 3.42
N PRO A 106 -10.79 4.41 4.56
CA PRO A 106 -12.21 4.02 4.60
C PRO A 106 -13.15 5.11 4.08
N TRP A 107 -12.72 6.38 4.04
CA TRP A 107 -13.50 7.46 3.43
C TRP A 107 -13.48 7.43 1.90
N ASN A 108 -12.62 6.62 1.27
CA ASN A 108 -12.68 6.34 -0.16
C ASN A 108 -13.61 5.14 -0.41
N LEU A 109 -14.92 5.41 -0.42
CA LEU A 109 -15.97 4.38 -0.49
C LEU A 109 -15.87 3.47 -1.73
N GLN A 110 -15.35 3.98 -2.84
CA GLN A 110 -15.22 3.22 -4.09
C GLN A 110 -14.14 2.14 -4.01
N LYS A 111 -13.16 2.31 -3.12
CA LYS A 111 -11.99 1.43 -2.98
C LYS A 111 -11.86 0.85 -1.58
N ALA A 112 -12.90 1.00 -0.75
CA ALA A 112 -12.91 0.47 0.60
C ALA A 112 -12.66 -1.04 0.59
N GLY A 113 -11.78 -1.51 1.48
CA GLY A 113 -11.40 -2.92 1.57
C GLY A 113 -10.41 -3.41 0.52
N THR A 114 -9.90 -2.52 -0.35
CA THR A 114 -8.85 -2.86 -1.33
C THR A 114 -7.50 -2.27 -0.92
N TYR A 115 -6.42 -2.73 -1.57
CA TYR A 115 -5.05 -2.30 -1.29
C TYR A 115 -4.40 -1.60 -2.48
N PHE A 116 -3.51 -0.67 -2.17
CA PHE A 116 -2.67 0.03 -3.15
C PHE A 116 -1.23 0.11 -2.68
N ASN A 117 -0.36 0.56 -3.59
CA ASN A 117 1.06 0.76 -3.34
C ASN A 117 1.69 -0.47 -2.67
N VAL A 118 1.34 -1.68 -3.13
CA VAL A 118 1.88 -2.91 -2.53
C VAL A 118 3.39 -2.92 -2.74
N ARG A 119 4.17 -3.14 -1.67
CA ARG A 119 5.64 -3.10 -1.73
C ARG A 119 6.25 -4.45 -1.42
N VAL A 120 7.29 -4.81 -2.15
CA VAL A 120 8.15 -5.94 -1.81
C VAL A 120 9.08 -5.48 -0.70
N HIS A 121 9.07 -6.17 0.44
CA HIS A 121 10.05 -5.95 1.50
C HIS A 121 11.24 -6.89 1.32
N LYS A 122 10.96 -8.19 1.09
CA LYS A 122 11.96 -9.21 0.80
C LYS A 122 11.41 -10.20 -0.22
N LEU A 123 12.29 -10.64 -1.11
CA LEU A 123 12.02 -11.69 -2.09
C LEU A 123 12.85 -12.92 -1.74
N TYR A 124 12.23 -14.09 -1.79
CA TYR A 124 12.86 -15.37 -1.50
C TYR A 124 12.76 -16.27 -2.72
N ASP A 125 13.86 -16.96 -3.04
CA ASP A 125 13.89 -17.91 -4.15
C ASP A 125 12.98 -19.11 -3.91
N ASN A 126 12.87 -19.53 -2.65
CA ASN A 126 11.97 -20.60 -2.22
C ASN A 126 11.16 -20.21 -0.97
N CYS A 127 10.07 -20.93 -0.76
CA CYS A 127 9.16 -20.70 0.37
C CYS A 127 9.64 -21.34 1.69
N ASP A 128 10.70 -22.13 1.65
CA ASP A 128 11.27 -22.80 2.83
C ASP A 128 11.99 -21.82 3.75
N ALA A 129 12.54 -20.74 3.18
CA ALA A 129 13.24 -19.68 3.90
C ALA A 129 12.29 -18.65 4.54
N LEU A 130 10.98 -18.86 4.46
CA LEU A 130 10.02 -17.94 5.05
C LEU A 130 10.08 -18.01 6.59
N PRO A 131 9.99 -16.86 7.28
CA PRO A 131 9.84 -16.85 8.72
C PRO A 131 8.54 -17.59 9.08
N LYS A 132 8.69 -18.75 9.71
CA LYS A 132 7.58 -19.52 10.28
C LYS A 132 7.11 -18.76 11.53
N ASN A 133 6.10 -17.91 11.36
CA ASN A 133 5.38 -17.28 12.46
C ASN A 133 4.23 -18.16 12.90
#